data_AF-A0A8J3VVC2-F1
#
_entry.id   AF-A0A8J3VVC2-F1
#
_cell.length_a   1.000
_cell.length_b   1.000
_cell.length_c   1.000
_cell.angle_alpha   90.00
_cell.angle_beta   90.00
_cell.angle_gamma   90.00
#
_symmetry.space_group_name_H-M   'P 1'
#
loop_
_entity.id
_entity.type
_entity.pdbx_description
1 polymer ?
#
loop_
_entity_poly.entity_id
_entity_poly.type
_entity_poly.pdbx_seq_one_letter_code
_entity_poly.pdbx_strand_id
1 'polypeptide(L)' 'MRHRTRVAKGPGSRAAGLAMAFKLIESAQQRWRAVNAPRLVALVRAGATFRNGHLVERHDQVAA' A
#
# COMPACT_ATOMS: atom_id res chain seq x y z
N MET A 1 21.15 -26.33 25.86
CA MET A 1 20.29 -25.86 24.74
C MET A 1 19.90 -24.40 24.99
N ARG A 2 20.14 -23.49 24.04
CA ARG A 2 19.61 -22.11 24.12
C ARG A 2 18.34 -22.06 23.29
N HIS A 3 17.17 -22.22 23.91
CA HIS A 3 15.89 -22.13 23.21
C HIS A 3 15.74 -20.70 22.67
N ARG A 4 15.89 -20.53 21.35
CA ARG A 4 15.50 -19.29 20.67
C ARG A 4 13.99 -19.26 20.53
N THR A 5 13.30 -18.87 21.58
CA THR A 5 11.97 -18.25 21.44
C THR A 5 12.15 -16.75 21.56
N ARG A 6 12.83 -16.13 20.58
CA ARG A 6 12.94 -14.66 20.52
C ARG A 6 11.64 -14.11 19.95
N VAL A 7 10.56 -14.24 20.73
CA VAL A 7 9.34 -13.48 20.47
C VAL A 7 9.70 -12.02 20.73
N ALA A 8 9.46 -11.15 19.74
CA ALA A 8 9.63 -9.72 19.96
C ALA A 8 8.67 -9.29 21.06
N LYS A 9 9.20 -8.66 22.11
CA LYS A 9 8.35 -8.00 23.11
C LYS A 9 7.59 -6.92 22.35
N GLY A 10 6.27 -7.04 22.29
CA GLY A 10 5.41 -6.15 21.52
C GLY A 10 5.62 -4.67 21.90
N PRO A 11 4.98 -3.73 21.20
CA PRO A 11 5.36 -2.32 21.24
C PRO A 11 5.23 -1.59 22.59
N GLY A 12 4.62 -2.19 23.61
CA GLY A 12 4.47 -1.58 24.94
C GLY A 12 3.47 -0.41 24.99
N SER A 13 3.13 0.21 23.85
CA SER A 13 2.06 1.20 23.71
C SER A 13 1.58 1.28 22.26
N ARG A 14 0.41 1.89 22.03
CA ARG A 14 -0.11 2.16 20.67
C ARG A 14 0.82 3.09 19.88
N ALA A 15 1.33 4.14 20.53
CA ALA A 15 2.21 5.11 19.88
C ALA A 15 3.50 4.44 19.38
N ALA A 16 4.13 3.61 20.22
CA ALA A 16 5.32 2.86 19.84
C ALA A 16 5.04 1.85 18.70
N GLY A 17 3.86 1.22 18.68
CA GLY A 17 3.46 0.32 17.61
C GLY A 17 3.32 1.02 16.27
N LEU A 18 2.69 2.20 16.26
CA LEU A 18 2.56 3.01 15.05
C LEU A 18 3.91 3.52 14.55
N ALA A 19 4.80 3.95 15.46
CA ALA A 19 6.15 4.35 15.09
C ALA A 19 6.94 3.20 14.44
N MET A 20 6.83 1.98 14.97
CA MET A 20 7.45 0.80 14.36
C MET A 20 6.86 0.47 12.98
N ALA A 21 5.53 0.47 12.84
CA ALA A 21 4.89 0.22 11.55
C ALA A 21 5.32 1.27 10.50
N PHE A 22 5.36 2.54 10.87
CA PHE A 22 5.84 3.63 10.02
C PHE A 22 7.28 3.37 9.56
N LYS A 23 8.19 3.07 10.48
CA LYS A 23 9.61 2.81 10.15
C LYS A 23 9.82 1.55 9.31
N LEU A 24 9.01 0.51 9.49
CA LEU A 24 9.02 -0.67 8.63
C LEU A 24 8.59 -0.33 7.19
N ILE A 25 7.50 0.44 7.03
CA ILE A 25 7.03 0.89 5.71
C ILE A 25 8.05 1.82 5.05
N GLU A 26 8.62 2.77 5.79
CA GLU A 26 9.66 3.70 5.31
C GLU A 26 10.92 2.95 4.85
N SER A 27 11.36 1.93 5.60
CA SER A 27 12.52 1.10 5.23
C SER A 27 12.26 0.24 3.98
N ALA A 28 11.02 -0.26 3.85
CA ALA A 28 10.59 -1.07 2.72
C ALA A 28 10.47 -0.23 1.42
N GLN A 29 10.08 1.04 1.52
CA GLN A 29 9.97 1.95 0.38
C GLN A 29 11.26 2.03 -0.44
N GLN A 30 12.43 1.98 0.22
CA GLN A 30 13.73 2.03 -0.46
C GLN A 30 14.02 0.79 -1.33
N ARG A 31 13.32 -0.33 -1.10
CA ARG A 31 13.46 -1.57 -1.89
C ARG A 31 12.37 -1.72 -2.94
N TRP A 32 11.17 -1.23 -2.66
CA TRP A 32 10.03 -1.46 -3.55
C TRP A 32 10.07 -0.56 -4.77
N ARG A 33 9.68 -1.12 -5.91
CA ARG A 33 9.57 -0.36 -7.15
C ARG A 33 8.42 0.64 -7.04
N ALA A 34 8.70 1.91 -7.28
CA ALA A 34 7.68 2.95 -7.36
C ALA A 34 6.69 2.69 -8.52
N VAL A 35 5.44 3.11 -8.31
CA VAL A 35 4.43 3.08 -9.37
C VAL A 35 4.77 4.13 -10.42
N ASN A 36 4.73 3.76 -11.70
CA ASN A 36 5.10 4.65 -12.82
C ASN A 36 4.21 5.90 -12.92
N ALA A 37 2.93 5.79 -12.57
CA ALA A 37 1.95 6.87 -12.68
C ALA A 37 1.24 7.10 -11.33
N PRO A 38 1.90 7.72 -10.34
CA PRO A 38 1.35 7.88 -9.00
C PRO A 38 0.06 8.70 -8.97
N ARG A 39 -0.11 9.64 -9.92
CA ARG A 39 -1.34 10.45 -10.09
C ARG A 39 -2.58 9.59 -10.38
N LEU A 40 -2.42 8.42 -11.00
CA LEU A 40 -3.53 7.53 -11.36
C LEU A 40 -3.90 6.55 -10.24
N VAL A 41 -3.08 6.44 -9.19
CA VAL A 41 -3.31 5.49 -8.07
C VAL A 41 -4.62 5.80 -7.35
N ALA A 42 -5.04 7.07 -7.30
CA ALA A 42 -6.34 7.44 -6.74
C ALA A 42 -7.51 6.76 -7.49
N LEU A 43 -7.44 6.69 -8.82
CA LEU A 43 -8.45 6.05 -9.66
C LEU A 43 -8.45 4.53 -9.48
N VAL A 44 -7.26 3.93 -9.39
CA VAL A 44 -7.12 2.49 -9.07
C VAL A 44 -7.74 2.17 -7.71
N ARG A 45 -7.47 2.99 -6.68
CA ARG A 45 -8.07 2.85 -5.35
C ARG A 45 -9.58 3.04 -5.35
N ALA A 46 -10.10 3.87 -6.25
CA ALA A 46 -11.54 4.06 -6.46
C ALA A 46 -12.20 2.93 -7.26
N GLY A 47 -11.44 1.94 -7.74
CA GLY A 47 -11.95 0.80 -8.51
C GLY A 47 -12.15 1.08 -10.00
N ALA A 48 -11.56 2.16 -10.54
CA ALA A 48 -11.62 2.43 -11.97
C ALA A 48 -10.95 1.31 -12.78
N THR A 49 -11.52 0.97 -13.94
CA THR A 49 -11.01 -0.13 -14.78
C THR A 49 -9.87 0.37 -15.67
N PHE A 50 -8.74 -0.34 -15.64
CA PHE A 50 -7.61 -0.11 -16.53
C PHE A 50 -7.42 -1.31 -17.45
N ARG A 51 -7.21 -1.09 -18.75
CA ARG A 51 -6.83 -2.11 -19.72
C ARG A 51 -5.48 -1.75 -20.32
N ASN A 52 -4.49 -2.64 -20.17
CA ASN A 52 -3.11 -2.42 -20.63
C ASN A 52 -2.48 -1.10 -20.13
N GLY A 53 -2.85 -0.65 -18.92
CA GLY A 53 -2.36 0.60 -18.33
C GLY A 53 -3.12 1.87 -18.75
N HIS A 54 -4.12 1.74 -19.63
CA HIS A 54 -5.00 2.85 -20.03
C HIS A 54 -6.29 2.80 -19.24
N LEU A 55 -6.73 3.94 -18.72
CA LEU A 55 -8.03 4.10 -18.08
C LEU A 55 -9.12 3.83 -19.13
N VAL A 56 -10.03 2.90 -18.82
CA VAL A 56 -11.22 2.67 -19.63
C VAL A 56 -12.29 3.61 -19.11
N GLU A 57 -12.54 4.71 -19.81
CA GLU A 57 -13.73 5.51 -19.58
C GLU A 57 -14.95 4.69 -19.98
N ARG A 58 -15.84 4.44 -19.02
CA ARG A 58 -17.19 4.01 -19.35
C ARG A 58 -17.86 5.23 -19.97
N HIS A 59 -17.95 5.26 -21.29
CA HIS A 59 -18.82 6.21 -21.97
C HIS A 59 -20.24 5.80 -21.60
N ASP A 60 -20.78 6.34 -20.50
CA ASP A 60 -22.20 6.25 -20.20
C ASP A 60 -22.93 7.09 -21.27
N GLN A 61 -23.09 6.53 -22.47
CA GLN A 61 -24.27 6.84 -23.27
C GLN A 61 -25.44 6.15 -22.58
N VAL A 62 -26.01 6.84 -21.59
CA VAL A 62 -27.44 6.72 -21.31
C VAL A 62 -28.07 7.96 -21.93
N ALA A 63 -28.24 7.89 -23.25
CA ALA A 63 -29.30 8.63 -23.92
C ALA A 63 -30.56 7.77 -23.82
N ALA A 64 -31.45 8.13 -22.91
CA ALA A 64 -32.89 7.87 -22.93
C ALA A 64 -33.56 8.80 -21.91
#